data_AF-A0A3A8B229-F1
#
_entry.id   AF-A0A3A8B229-F1
#
_cell.length_a   1.000
_cell.length_b   1.000
_cell.length_c   1.000
_cell.angle_alpha   90.00
_cell.angle_beta   90.00
_cell.angle_gamma   90.00
#
_symmetry.space_group_name_H-M   'P 1'
#
loop_
_entity.id
_entity.type
_entity.pdbx_description
1 polymer ?
#
loop_
_entity_poly.entity_id
_entity_poly.type
_entity_poly.pdbx_seq_one_letter_code
_entity_poly.pdbx_strand_id
1 'polypeptide(L)'
;MSDPFEYHESRDAYVLEGPSGDDRYRIVIARGFVNEELGEEADAAARRAWLTRNLPHILGAYTARIEGGWVKEPWDRVLVEEVE
;
A
#
# COMPACT_ATOMS: atom_id res chain seq x y z
N MET A 1 -9.08 -15.83 -2.48
CA MET A 1 -7.85 -15.10 -2.82
C MET A 1 -7.13 -14.82 -1.51
N SER A 2 -5.85 -15.19 -1.38
CA SER A 2 -5.06 -14.73 -0.23
C SER A 2 -4.99 -13.20 -0.25
N ASP A 3 -5.11 -12.59 0.92
CA ASP A 3 -4.89 -11.16 1.09
C ASP A 3 -3.43 -10.86 0.76
N PRO A 4 -3.14 -10.00 -0.24
CA PRO A 4 -1.78 -9.73 -0.65
C PRO A 4 -1.06 -8.75 0.28
N PHE A 5 -1.77 -8.16 1.26
CA PHE A 5 -1.20 -7.23 2.21
C PHE A 5 -0.80 -7.91 3.53
N GLU A 6 0.45 -7.72 3.93
CA GLU A 6 0.97 -8.07 5.25
C GLU A 6 1.03 -6.81 6.13
N TYR A 7 0.62 -6.92 7.39
CA TYR A 7 0.78 -5.82 8.35
C TYR A 7 2.08 -5.99 9.13
N HIS A 8 2.94 -4.98 9.07
CA HIS A 8 4.21 -4.95 9.79
C HIS A 8 4.11 -4.01 10.98
N GLU A 9 3.96 -4.57 12.19
CA GLU A 9 3.86 -3.79 13.44
C GLU A 9 5.07 -2.87 13.65
N SER A 10 6.28 -3.32 13.33
CA SER A 10 7.51 -2.52 13.49
C SER A 10 7.56 -1.27 12.60
N ARG A 11 6.78 -1.25 11.52
CA ARG A 11 6.69 -0.14 10.56
C ARG A 11 5.40 0.67 10.71
N ASP A 12 4.47 0.16 11.51
CA ASP A 12 3.06 0.56 11.53
C ASP A 12 2.49 0.76 10.11
N ALA A 13 2.68 -0.24 9.26
CA ALA A 13 2.33 -0.16 7.84
C ALA A 13 1.85 -1.48 7.26
N TYR A 14 1.04 -1.37 6.20
CA TYR A 14 0.69 -2.47 5.32
C TYR A 14 1.69 -2.55 4.18
N VAL A 15 2.21 -3.75 3.94
CA VAL A 15 3.23 -4.04 2.94
C VAL A 15 2.63 -5.00 1.92
N LEU A 16 2.88 -4.70 0.65
CA LEU A 16 2.60 -5.57 -0.47
C LEU A 16 3.93 -5.84 -1.17
N GLU A 17 4.38 -7.09 -1.15
CA GLU A 17 5.53 -7.53 -1.96
C GLU A 17 5.19 -7.40 -3.44
N GLY A 18 6.20 -7.08 -4.26
CA GLY A 18 5.97 -6.48 -5.55
C GLY A 18 5.03 -7.29 -6.47
N PRO A 19 4.11 -6.59 -7.16
CA PRO A 19 3.08 -7.24 -7.96
C PRO A 19 3.70 -8.04 -9.11
N SER A 20 3.07 -9.16 -9.47
CA SER A 20 3.43 -9.96 -10.66
C SER A 20 4.86 -10.52 -10.68
N GLY A 21 5.46 -10.76 -9.51
CA GLY A 21 6.78 -11.38 -9.39
C GLY A 21 7.95 -10.39 -9.48
N ASP A 22 7.69 -9.09 -9.31
CA ASP A 22 8.74 -8.09 -9.16
C ASP A 22 9.21 -8.08 -7.69
N ASP A 23 10.14 -8.95 -7.35
CA ASP A 23 10.72 -9.07 -6.01
C ASP A 23 11.65 -7.91 -5.63
N ARG A 24 11.99 -7.06 -6.61
CA ARG A 24 12.90 -5.91 -6.42
C ARG A 24 12.25 -4.77 -5.67
N TYR A 25 10.93 -4.70 -5.60
CA TYR A 25 10.23 -3.60 -4.97
C TYR A 25 9.15 -4.08 -4.01
N ARG A 26 8.92 -3.31 -2.96
CA ARG A 26 7.76 -3.46 -2.09
C ARG A 26 7.01 -2.15 -1.98
N ILE A 27 5.70 -2.27 -1.84
CA ILE A 27 4.78 -1.15 -1.65
C ILE A 27 4.47 -1.06 -0.17
N VAL A 28 4.68 0.13 0.42
CA VAL A 28 4.46 0.39 1.84
C VAL A 28 3.39 1.46 2.01
N ILE A 29 2.37 1.14 2.80
CA ILE A 29 1.19 1.97 3.03
C ILE A 29 1.05 2.17 4.53
N ALA A 30 1.36 3.38 5.02
CA ALA A 30 1.28 3.69 6.44
C ALA A 30 -0.13 3.44 7.00
N ARG A 31 -0.22 2.83 8.19
CA ARG A 31 -1.51 2.61 8.86
C ARG A 31 -2.25 3.92 9.12
N GLY A 32 -1.52 4.97 9.48
CA GLY A 32 -2.08 6.32 9.65
C GLY A 32 -2.83 6.82 8.42
N PHE A 33 -2.30 6.59 7.21
CA PHE A 33 -3.01 6.93 5.97
C PHE A 33 -4.31 6.14 5.81
N VAL A 34 -4.30 4.84 6.09
CA VAL A 34 -5.53 4.02 6.05
C VAL A 34 -6.54 4.48 7.12
N ASN A 35 -6.07 4.88 8.30
CA ASN A 35 -6.91 5.39 9.38
C ASN A 35 -7.51 6.77 9.05
N GLU A 36 -6.82 7.64 8.31
CA GLU A 36 -7.40 8.90 7.84
C GLU A 36 -8.61 8.66 6.92
N GLU A 37 -8.61 7.56 6.17
CA GLU A 37 -9.69 7.21 5.22
C GLU A 37 -10.84 6.43 5.87
N LEU A 38 -10.56 5.60 6.88
CA LEU A 38 -11.56 4.72 7.53
C LEU A 38 -11.96 5.15 8.95
N GLY A 39 -11.16 5.99 9.60
CA GLY A 39 -11.20 6.27 11.03
C GLY A 39 -10.28 5.35 11.86
N GLU A 40 -9.75 5.89 12.96
CA GLU A 40 -8.87 5.18 13.91
C GLU A 40 -9.51 3.91 14.48
N GLU A 41 -10.83 3.91 14.69
CA GLU A 41 -11.61 2.80 15.26
C GLU A 41 -11.90 1.67 14.26
N ALA A 42 -11.50 1.80 12.99
CA ALA A 42 -11.65 0.72 12.03
C ALA A 42 -10.94 -0.54 12.56
N ASP A 43 -11.46 -1.73 12.28
CA ASP A 43 -10.79 -2.97 12.64
C ASP A 43 -9.79 -3.41 11.54
N ALA A 44 -9.04 -4.49 11.80
CA ALA A 44 -8.07 -5.00 10.83
C ALA A 44 -8.75 -5.50 9.53
N ALA A 45 -9.99 -6.02 9.62
CA ALA A 45 -10.70 -6.55 8.47
C ALA A 45 -11.19 -5.42 7.55
N ALA A 46 -11.69 -4.32 8.11
CA ALA A 46 -12.09 -3.12 7.40
C ALA A 46 -10.90 -2.46 6.68
N ARG A 47 -9.75 -2.36 7.36
CA ARG A 47 -8.50 -1.86 6.75
C ARG A 47 -8.06 -2.71 5.57
N ARG A 48 -8.02 -4.04 5.73
CA ARG A 48 -7.70 -5.00 4.64
C ARG A 48 -8.68 -4.92 3.48
N ALA A 49 -9.98 -4.80 3.78
CA ALA A 49 -11.01 -4.63 2.75
C ALA A 49 -10.83 -3.34 1.96
N TRP A 50 -10.47 -2.23 2.63
CA TRP A 50 -10.18 -0.96 1.96
C TRP A 50 -8.93 -1.05 1.09
N LEU A 51 -7.85 -1.64 1.58
CA LEU A 51 -6.62 -1.85 0.80
C LEU A 51 -6.90 -2.68 -0.45
N THR A 52 -7.65 -3.77 -0.30
CA THR A 52 -8.04 -4.64 -1.43
C THR A 52 -8.90 -3.90 -2.45
N ARG A 53 -9.89 -3.12 -1.99
CA ARG A 53 -10.77 -2.32 -2.88
C ARG A 53 -9.99 -1.23 -3.63
N ASN A 54 -8.95 -0.69 -3.01
CA ASN A 54 -8.12 0.38 -3.58
C ASN A 54 -6.83 -0.12 -4.23
N LEU A 55 -6.65 -1.44 -4.35
CA LEU A 55 -5.47 -2.03 -4.96
C LEU A 55 -5.14 -1.44 -6.35
N PRO A 56 -6.11 -1.17 -7.26
CA PRO A 56 -5.80 -0.54 -8.55
C PRO A 56 -5.15 0.85 -8.42
N HIS A 57 -5.55 1.65 -7.42
CA HIS A 57 -4.97 2.97 -7.19
C HIS A 57 -3.56 2.87 -6.59
N ILE A 58 -3.37 1.93 -5.65
CA ILE A 58 -2.07 1.63 -5.05
C ILE A 58 -1.07 1.17 -6.13
N LEU A 59 -1.49 0.26 -7.02
CA LEU A 59 -0.67 -0.21 -8.13
C LEU A 59 -0.40 0.91 -9.15
N GLY A 60 -1.36 1.79 -9.41
CA GLY A 60 -1.13 2.97 -10.26
C GLY A 60 -0.09 3.92 -9.67
N ALA A 61 -0.11 4.14 -8.36
CA ALA A 61 0.90 4.93 -7.65
C ALA A 61 2.28 4.27 -7.68
N TYR A 62 2.33 2.94 -7.58
CA TYR A 62 3.55 2.16 -7.77
C TYR A 62 4.12 2.38 -9.18
N THR A 63 3.35 2.06 -10.24
CA THR A 63 3.77 2.22 -11.64
C THR A 63 4.25 3.63 -11.94
N ALA A 64 3.53 4.66 -11.48
CA ALA A 64 3.96 6.03 -11.68
C ALA A 64 5.31 6.32 -10.99
N ARG A 65 5.60 5.77 -9.81
CA ARG A 65 6.89 5.99 -9.13
C ARG A 65 8.07 5.33 -9.84
N ILE A 66 7.91 4.08 -10.26
CA ILE A 66 8.97 3.36 -10.99
C ILE A 66 9.23 3.95 -12.38
N GLU A 67 8.20 4.48 -13.04
CA GLU A 67 8.33 5.08 -14.38
C GLU A 67 8.70 6.58 -14.36
N GLY A 68 8.90 7.17 -13.17
CA GLY A 68 9.23 8.61 -13.02
C GLY A 68 8.06 9.56 -13.29
N GLY A 69 6.83 9.06 -13.23
CA GLY A 69 5.59 9.82 -13.32
C GLY A 69 5.21 10.54 -12.02
N TRP A 70 4.14 11.34 -12.10
CA TRP A 70 3.59 12.08 -10.96
C TRP A 70 2.44 11.31 -10.31
N VAL A 71 2.47 11.19 -8.98
CA VAL A 71 1.37 10.60 -8.21
C VAL A 71 0.53 11.71 -7.57
N LYS A 72 -0.79 11.61 -7.71
CA LYS A 72 -1.73 12.59 -7.14
C LYS A 72 -2.14 12.19 -5.73
N GLU A 73 -2.49 13.19 -4.92
CA GLU A 73 -3.14 12.99 -3.63
C GLU A 73 -4.43 12.14 -3.79
N PRO A 74 -4.73 11.25 -2.82
CA PRO A 74 -3.95 10.96 -1.60
C PRO A 74 -2.85 9.88 -1.79
N TRP A 75 -2.66 9.39 -3.02
CA TRP A 75 -1.81 8.22 -3.31
C TRP A 75 -0.30 8.54 -3.39
N ASP A 76 0.03 9.84 -3.38
CA ASP A 76 1.40 10.34 -3.21
C ASP A 76 1.98 9.97 -1.84
N ARG A 77 1.20 9.43 -0.92
CA ARG A 77 1.65 8.90 0.37
C ARG A 77 2.08 7.42 0.34
N VAL A 78 1.74 6.69 -0.72
CA VAL A 78 2.20 5.31 -0.92
C VAL A 78 3.71 5.31 -1.13
N LEU A 79 4.46 4.53 -0.39
CA LEU A 79 5.91 4.44 -0.57
C LEU A 79 6.26 3.21 -1.40
N VAL A 80 7.31 3.34 -2.22
CA VAL A 80 7.89 2.24 -2.98
C VAL A 80 9.34 2.13 -2.57
N GLU A 81 9.70 0.99 -2.01
CA GLU A 81 11.05 0.71 -1.52
C GLU A 81 11.67 -0.40 -2.37
N GLU A 82 12.93 -0.23 -2.75
CA GLU A 82 13.72 -1.30 -3.36
C GLU A 82 14.11 -2.33 -2.28
N VAL A 83 14.06 -3.61 -2.64
CA VAL A 83 14.37 -4.75 -1.78
C VAL A 83 15.67 -5.38 -2.30
N GLU A 84 16.66 -5.53 -1.41
CA GLU A 84 17.97 -6.15 -1.70
C GLU A 84 17.92 -7.69 -1.68
#